data_AF-A0A3G9GLS2-F1
#
_entry.id   AF-A0A3G9GLS2-F1
#
_cell.length_a   1.000
_cell.length_b   1.000
_cell.length_c   1.000
_cell.angle_alpha   90.00
_cell.angle_beta   90.00
_cell.angle_gamma   90.00
#
_symmetry.space_group_name_H-M   'P 1'
#
loop_
_entity.id
_entity.type
_entity.pdbx_description
1 polymer ?
#
loop_
_entity_poly.entity_id
_entity_poly.type
_entity_poly.pdbx_seq_one_letter_code
_entity_poly.pdbx_strand_id
1 'polypeptide(L)'
;MHRLIDDLLGLLRFRVGPLEQYQYPRWMPALLLTVLGLVASGGTGELGNNIAGRMLFMLLFTWLETLLFTQFITVWLRLAKWQPTGSLFGLIVLCNSLQFVEPLTSWLPDDAALGADLALSLLTIALMVNGLAVVSAVSRVRVLLGVMLFAPVAMLTLAMTLQLAASMGWVTIPQDMLAPVGEATAPAVDAPAASKAGTDL
;
A
#
# COMPACT_ATOMS: atom_id res chain seq x y z
N MET A 1 24.56 -4.63 -5.79
CA MET A 1 23.94 -3.49 -5.10
C MET A 1 23.85 -2.25 -5.99
N HIS A 2 24.93 -1.82 -6.67
CA HIS A 2 24.88 -0.68 -7.60
C HIS A 2 23.71 -0.74 -8.61
N ARG A 3 23.48 -1.90 -9.25
CA ARG A 3 22.38 -2.06 -10.22
C ARG A 3 20.98 -1.74 -9.67
N LEU A 4 20.64 -2.17 -8.45
CA LEU A 4 19.31 -1.87 -7.87
C LEU A 4 19.09 -0.38 -7.65
N ILE A 5 20.14 0.32 -7.19
CA ILE A 5 20.06 1.76 -6.91
C ILE A 5 19.95 2.51 -8.22
N ASP A 6 20.73 2.13 -9.23
CA ASP A 6 20.66 2.71 -10.57
C ASP A 6 19.28 2.49 -11.20
N ASP A 7 18.71 1.29 -11.05
CA ASP A 7 17.38 0.94 -11.55
C ASP A 7 16.29 1.71 -10.78
N LEU A 8 16.41 1.85 -9.46
CA LEU A 8 15.49 2.67 -8.65
C LEU A 8 15.53 4.15 -9.06
N LEU A 9 16.73 4.72 -9.24
CA LEU A 9 16.91 6.10 -9.71
C LEU A 9 16.40 6.27 -11.14
N GLY A 10 16.56 5.24 -11.99
CA GLY A 10 15.98 5.17 -13.32
C GLY A 10 14.46 5.23 -13.27
N LEU A 11 13.84 4.39 -12.44
CA LEU A 11 12.40 4.37 -12.20
C LEU A 11 11.90 5.72 -11.69
N LEU A 12 12.55 6.32 -10.68
CA LEU A 12 12.21 7.65 -10.16
C LEU A 12 12.24 8.74 -11.23
N ARG A 13 13.07 8.59 -12.27
CA ARG A 13 13.12 9.48 -13.45
C ARG A 13 12.15 9.06 -14.56
N PHE A 14 11.24 8.14 -14.29
CA PHE A 14 10.32 7.51 -15.24
C PHE A 14 11.00 6.82 -16.43
N ARG A 15 12.29 6.46 -16.30
CA ARG A 15 13.07 5.73 -17.29
C ARG A 15 13.03 4.24 -16.99
N VAL A 16 12.05 3.56 -17.57
CA VAL A 16 11.82 2.13 -17.38
C VAL A 16 12.54 1.35 -18.49
N GLY A 17 13.44 0.45 -18.12
CA GLY A 17 14.06 -0.51 -19.04
C GLY A 17 13.22 -1.77 -19.30
N PRO A 18 13.68 -2.69 -20.17
CA PRO A 18 13.02 -3.97 -20.44
C PRO A 18 12.92 -4.86 -19.19
N LEU A 19 11.94 -5.77 -19.17
CA LEU A 19 11.67 -6.66 -18.03
C LEU A 19 12.88 -7.50 -17.56
N GLU A 20 13.75 -7.84 -18.50
CA GLU A 20 14.97 -8.62 -18.27
C GLU A 20 15.92 -7.94 -17.28
N GLN A 21 15.93 -6.60 -17.25
CA GLN A 21 16.77 -5.84 -16.32
C GLN A 21 16.32 -6.02 -14.86
N TYR A 22 15.03 -6.25 -14.63
CA TYR A 22 14.47 -6.45 -13.30
C TYR A 22 14.45 -7.92 -12.85
N GLN A 23 15.08 -8.83 -13.61
CA GLN A 23 15.25 -10.23 -13.23
C GLN A 23 16.46 -10.38 -12.28
N TYR A 24 16.29 -9.95 -11.03
CA TYR A 24 17.30 -10.14 -9.99
C TYR A 24 17.33 -11.59 -9.48
N PRO A 25 18.45 -12.05 -8.88
CA PRO A 25 18.45 -13.25 -8.06
C PRO A 25 17.35 -13.18 -7.01
N ARG A 26 16.50 -14.20 -6.90
CA ARG A 26 15.25 -14.18 -6.09
C ARG A 26 15.44 -13.77 -4.64
N TRP A 27 16.61 -14.05 -4.05
CA TRP A 27 16.94 -13.66 -2.68
C TRP A 27 16.99 -12.14 -2.48
N MET A 28 17.30 -11.37 -3.53
CA MET A 28 17.50 -9.93 -3.45
C MET A 28 16.18 -9.15 -3.28
N PRO A 29 15.15 -9.32 -4.15
CA PRO A 29 13.84 -8.73 -3.92
C PRO A 29 13.14 -9.35 -2.69
N ALA A 30 13.40 -10.62 -2.36
CA ALA A 30 12.90 -11.21 -1.12
C ALA A 30 13.44 -10.50 0.12
N LEU A 31 14.74 -10.21 0.16
CA LEU A 31 15.36 -9.47 1.26
C LEU A 31 14.80 -8.05 1.34
N LEU A 32 14.72 -7.33 0.20
CA LEU A 32 14.10 -6.01 0.16
C LEU A 32 12.68 -6.01 0.70
N LEU A 33 11.86 -6.98 0.28
CA LEU A 33 10.48 -7.12 0.71
C LEU A 33 10.37 -7.41 2.22
N THR A 34 11.28 -8.23 2.75
CA THR A 34 11.38 -8.49 4.19
C THR A 34 11.72 -7.22 4.97
N VAL A 35 12.70 -6.44 4.50
CA VAL A 35 13.07 -5.16 5.14
C VAL A 35 11.90 -4.17 5.03
N LEU A 36 11.18 -4.16 3.90
CA LEU A 36 10.00 -3.32 3.70
C LEU A 36 8.91 -3.65 4.72
N GLY A 37 8.59 -4.93 4.92
CA GLY A 37 7.60 -5.36 5.90
C GLY A 37 7.99 -5.02 7.35
N LEU A 38 9.29 -5.07 7.67
CA LEU A 38 9.79 -4.61 8.97
C LEU A 38 9.66 -3.10 9.13
N VAL A 39 9.98 -2.33 8.09
CA VAL A 39 9.85 -0.87 8.10
C VAL A 39 8.38 -0.45 8.25
N ALA A 40 7.48 -1.09 7.50
CA ALA A 40 6.04 -0.86 7.59
C ALA A 40 5.49 -1.09 9.01
N SER A 41 6.07 -2.03 9.76
CA SER A 41 5.66 -2.26 11.16
C SER A 41 5.87 -1.04 12.08
N GLY A 42 6.79 -0.13 11.75
CA GLY A 42 7.08 1.07 12.54
C GLY A 42 5.88 2.02 12.64
N GLY A 43 5.06 2.12 11.60
CA GLY A 43 3.88 2.99 11.56
C GLY A 43 2.65 2.42 12.28
N THR A 44 2.72 1.20 12.81
CA THR A 44 1.52 0.45 13.25
C THR A 44 1.22 0.57 14.74
N GLY A 45 1.69 1.65 15.38
CA GLY A 45 1.67 1.86 16.84
C GLY A 45 0.36 1.45 17.52
N GLU A 46 -0.74 1.70 16.82
CA GLU A 46 -2.13 1.50 17.23
C GLU A 46 -2.55 0.03 17.34
N LEU A 47 -1.84 -0.89 16.68
CA LEU A 47 -2.15 -2.32 16.63
C LEU A 47 -1.76 -3.09 17.92
N GLY A 48 -1.50 -2.38 19.02
CA GLY A 48 -1.23 -2.93 20.35
C GLY A 48 0.24 -2.99 20.75
N ASN A 49 0.50 -3.46 21.97
CA ASN A 49 1.84 -3.44 22.59
C ASN A 49 2.71 -4.67 22.25
N ASN A 50 2.17 -5.67 21.54
CA ASN A 50 2.93 -6.85 21.11
C ASN A 50 3.79 -6.52 19.88
N ILE A 51 4.97 -5.94 20.10
CA ILE A 51 5.88 -5.50 19.04
C ILE A 51 6.26 -6.67 18.12
N ALA A 52 6.62 -7.83 18.69
CA ALA A 52 7.05 -8.99 17.92
C ALA A 52 5.90 -9.55 17.05
N GLY A 53 4.69 -9.63 17.60
CA GLY A 53 3.50 -10.06 16.87
C GLY A 53 3.15 -9.11 15.72
N ARG A 54 3.22 -7.80 15.95
CA ARG A 54 2.98 -6.75 14.94
C ARG A 54 4.01 -6.78 13.81
N MET A 55 5.30 -6.92 14.16
CA MET A 55 6.37 -7.06 13.18
C MET A 55 6.18 -8.29 12.31
N LEU A 56 5.86 -9.45 12.92
CA LEU A 56 5.62 -10.69 12.19
C LEU A 56 4.39 -10.58 11.28
N PHE A 57 3.29 -10.00 11.79
CA PHE A 57 2.09 -9.75 11.01
C PHE A 57 2.38 -8.89 9.78
N MET A 58 3.02 -7.73 9.97
CA MET A 58 3.33 -6.81 8.87
C MET A 58 4.27 -7.44 7.85
N LEU A 59 5.31 -8.13 8.30
CA LEU A 59 6.20 -8.87 7.42
C LEU A 59 5.44 -9.89 6.57
N LEU A 60 4.62 -10.74 7.18
CA LEU A 60 3.85 -11.76 6.47
C LEU A 60 2.78 -11.16 5.55
N PHE A 61 2.11 -10.10 5.99
CA PHE A 61 1.10 -9.39 5.23
C PHE A 61 1.71 -8.73 3.99
N THR A 62 2.81 -7.98 4.13
CA THR A 62 3.54 -7.36 3.02
C THR A 62 3.99 -8.40 1.99
N TRP A 63 4.46 -9.56 2.44
CA TRP A 63 4.80 -10.69 1.56
C TRP A 63 3.58 -11.21 0.80
N LEU A 64 2.49 -11.51 1.53
CA LEU A 64 1.26 -12.04 0.96
C LEU A 64 0.65 -11.06 -0.05
N GLU A 65 0.51 -9.80 0.32
CA GLU A 65 -0.05 -8.74 -0.52
C GLU A 65 0.77 -8.56 -1.80
N THR A 66 2.10 -8.46 -1.69
CA THR A 66 2.98 -8.29 -2.86
C THR A 66 2.90 -9.49 -3.80
N LEU A 67 2.86 -10.72 -3.26
CA LEU A 67 2.71 -11.93 -4.07
C LEU A 67 1.34 -12.00 -4.74
N LEU A 68 0.25 -11.73 -4.00
CA LEU A 68 -1.10 -11.67 -4.55
C LEU A 68 -1.21 -10.63 -5.65
N PHE A 69 -0.69 -9.42 -5.42
CA PHE A 69 -0.67 -8.35 -6.42
C PHE A 69 0.12 -8.78 -7.66
N THR A 70 1.31 -9.37 -7.48
CA THR A 70 2.14 -9.87 -8.59
C THR A 70 1.39 -10.90 -9.43
N GLN A 71 0.70 -11.86 -8.80
CA GLN A 71 -0.06 -12.88 -9.52
C GLN A 71 -1.28 -12.26 -10.20
N PHE A 72 -2.04 -11.44 -9.48
CA PHE A 72 -3.22 -10.75 -9.99
C PHE A 72 -2.89 -9.92 -11.22
N ILE A 73 -1.86 -9.06 -11.14
CA ILE A 73 -1.51 -8.18 -12.25
C ILE A 73 -0.93 -8.96 -13.43
N THR A 74 -0.20 -10.06 -13.17
CA THR A 74 0.26 -10.96 -14.23
C THR A 74 -0.93 -11.56 -14.99
N VAL A 75 -1.95 -12.05 -14.29
CA VAL A 75 -3.18 -12.57 -14.91
C VAL A 75 -3.93 -11.46 -15.66
N TRP A 76 -4.10 -10.29 -15.04
CA TRP A 76 -4.78 -9.14 -15.64
C TRP A 76 -4.13 -8.70 -16.96
N LEU A 77 -2.80 -8.67 -17.01
CA LEU A 77 -2.05 -8.35 -18.22
C LEU A 77 -2.10 -9.47 -19.25
N ARG A 78 -2.12 -10.75 -18.84
CA ARG A 78 -2.34 -11.87 -19.77
C ARG A 78 -3.69 -11.80 -20.47
N LEU A 79 -4.73 -11.29 -19.80
CA LEU A 79 -6.03 -11.00 -20.44
C LEU A 79 -5.92 -9.92 -21.53
N ALA A 80 -4.82 -9.16 -21.57
CA ALA A 80 -4.48 -8.21 -22.65
C ALA A 80 -3.63 -8.86 -23.76
N LYS A 81 -3.49 -10.20 -23.75
CA LYS A 81 -2.59 -10.97 -24.61
C LYS A 81 -1.11 -10.68 -24.39
N TRP A 82 -0.74 -10.08 -23.26
CA TRP A 82 0.66 -9.95 -22.89
C TRP A 82 1.26 -11.33 -22.62
N GLN A 83 2.41 -11.60 -23.25
CA GLN A 83 3.19 -12.81 -23.00
C GLN A 83 4.36 -12.48 -22.07
N PRO A 84 4.34 -12.96 -20.81
CA PRO A 84 5.41 -12.66 -19.88
C PRO A 84 6.71 -13.33 -20.32
N THR A 85 7.74 -12.52 -20.58
CA THR A 85 9.12 -13.00 -20.81
C THR A 85 9.88 -13.25 -19.50
N GLY A 86 9.32 -12.81 -18.36
CA GLY A 86 9.92 -12.94 -17.03
C GLY A 86 8.93 -12.65 -15.90
N SER A 87 9.40 -12.66 -14.66
CA SER A 87 8.57 -12.35 -13.48
C SER A 87 8.48 -10.85 -13.24
N LEU A 88 7.27 -10.35 -12.94
CA LEU A 88 7.05 -8.95 -12.53
C LEU A 88 7.49 -8.65 -11.09
N PHE A 89 7.79 -9.68 -10.31
CA PHE A 89 8.08 -9.56 -8.88
C PHE A 89 9.19 -8.55 -8.58
N GLY A 90 10.32 -8.62 -9.29
CA GLY A 90 11.46 -7.72 -9.06
C GLY A 90 11.12 -6.25 -9.32
N LEU A 91 10.36 -5.99 -10.39
CA LEU A 91 9.89 -4.64 -10.72
C LEU A 91 8.92 -4.11 -9.66
N ILE A 92 7.96 -4.94 -9.23
CA ILE A 92 6.95 -4.56 -8.23
C ILE A 92 7.62 -4.21 -6.90
N VAL A 93 8.55 -5.06 -6.44
CA VAL A 93 9.31 -4.81 -5.20
C VAL A 93 10.13 -3.53 -5.30
N LEU A 94 10.74 -3.26 -6.45
CA LEU A 94 11.47 -2.01 -6.69
C LEU A 94 10.56 -0.78 -6.66
N CYS A 95 9.40 -0.82 -7.31
CA CYS A 95 8.44 0.27 -7.26
C CYS A 95 7.97 0.54 -5.82
N ASN A 96 7.77 -0.51 -5.02
CA ASN A 96 7.38 -0.37 -3.61
C ASN A 96 8.52 0.06 -2.69
N SER A 97 9.78 0.02 -3.13
CA SER A 97 10.92 0.43 -2.29
C SER A 97 10.88 1.92 -1.92
N LEU A 98 10.06 2.72 -2.60
CA LEU A 98 9.85 4.12 -2.23
C LEU A 98 9.24 4.28 -0.82
N GLN A 99 8.57 3.25 -0.30
CA GLN A 99 8.06 3.24 1.09
C GLN A 99 9.19 3.32 2.12
N PHE A 100 10.45 3.06 1.77
CA PHE A 100 11.58 3.33 2.68
C PHE A 100 11.75 4.81 3.01
N VAL A 101 11.13 5.70 2.24
CA VAL A 101 11.12 7.14 2.49
C VAL A 101 10.03 7.52 3.51
N GLU A 102 8.97 6.72 3.65
CA GLU A 102 7.85 7.01 4.57
C GLU A 102 8.30 7.21 6.03
N PRO A 103 9.18 6.39 6.63
CA PRO A 103 9.65 6.66 7.99
C PRO A 103 10.34 8.02 8.15
N LEU A 104 10.90 8.60 7.08
CA LEU A 104 11.54 9.91 7.11
C LEU A 104 10.51 11.05 7.16
N THR A 105 9.25 10.81 6.81
CA THR A 105 8.18 11.83 6.93
C THR A 105 7.84 12.12 8.39
N SER A 106 8.16 11.21 9.32
CA SER A 106 8.04 11.44 10.76
C SER A 106 8.89 12.59 11.31
N TRP A 107 9.87 13.07 10.54
CA TRP A 107 10.69 14.24 10.90
C TRP A 107 10.08 15.56 10.43
N LEU A 108 8.98 15.53 9.67
CA LEU A 108 8.25 16.70 9.21
C LEU A 108 7.14 17.08 10.19
N PRO A 109 6.71 18.36 10.21
CA PRO A 109 5.46 18.75 10.88
C PRO A 109 4.26 18.00 10.30
N ASP A 110 3.23 17.74 11.12
CA ASP A 110 2.07 16.89 10.77
C ASP A 110 1.41 17.24 9.42
N ASP A 111 1.17 18.52 9.14
CA ASP A 111 0.57 18.97 7.87
C ASP A 111 1.46 18.64 6.66
N ALA A 112 2.78 18.76 6.82
CA ALA A 112 3.75 18.45 5.78
C ALA A 112 3.96 16.94 5.63
N ALA A 113 3.88 16.17 6.72
CA ALA A 113 3.94 14.71 6.69
C ALA A 113 2.77 14.14 5.89
N LEU A 114 1.53 14.60 6.15
CA LEU A 114 0.34 14.18 5.39
C LEU A 114 0.49 14.48 3.90
N GLY A 115 0.94 15.68 3.55
CA GLY A 115 1.19 16.06 2.15
C GLY A 115 2.27 15.20 1.49
N ALA A 116 3.35 14.88 2.22
CA ALA A 116 4.44 14.03 1.73
C ALA A 116 3.97 12.58 1.52
N ASP A 117 3.21 12.02 2.46
CA ASP A 117 2.68 10.66 2.36
C ASP A 117 1.74 10.51 1.16
N LEU A 118 0.85 11.49 0.95
CA LEU A 118 -0.01 11.53 -0.24
C LEU A 118 0.82 11.61 -1.53
N ALA A 119 1.84 12.47 -1.57
CA ALA A 119 2.70 12.62 -2.74
C ALA A 119 3.51 11.33 -3.02
N LEU A 120 4.05 10.67 -1.99
CA LEU A 120 4.76 9.40 -2.09
C LEU A 120 3.85 8.29 -2.58
N SER A 121 2.60 8.23 -2.09
CA SER A 121 1.61 7.25 -2.54
C SER A 121 1.26 7.43 -4.02
N LEU A 122 0.96 8.67 -4.44
CA LEU A 122 0.69 8.99 -5.85
C LEU A 122 1.90 8.71 -6.75
N LEU A 123 3.10 9.03 -6.28
CA LEU A 123 4.34 8.75 -7.00
C LEU A 123 4.55 7.24 -7.15
N THR A 124 4.35 6.46 -6.08
CA THR A 124 4.45 4.99 -6.11
C THR A 124 3.47 4.40 -7.12
N ILE A 125 2.22 4.85 -7.14
CA ILE A 125 1.22 4.43 -8.12
C ILE A 125 1.66 4.80 -9.54
N ALA A 126 2.12 6.04 -9.76
CA ALA A 126 2.56 6.51 -11.06
C ALA A 126 3.76 5.71 -11.59
N LEU A 127 4.74 5.40 -10.72
CA LEU A 127 5.89 4.56 -11.03
C LEU A 127 5.46 3.13 -11.37
N MET A 128 4.58 2.55 -10.57
CA MET A 128 4.05 1.20 -10.79
C MET A 128 3.32 1.12 -12.13
N VAL A 129 2.42 2.06 -12.41
CA VAL A 129 1.63 2.10 -13.65
C VAL A 129 2.55 2.33 -14.86
N ASN A 130 3.51 3.26 -14.77
CA ASN A 130 4.45 3.51 -15.86
C ASN A 130 5.36 2.29 -16.10
N GLY A 131 5.90 1.70 -15.03
CA GLY A 131 6.74 0.50 -15.08
C GLY A 131 6.06 -0.66 -15.78
N LEU A 132 4.87 -1.02 -15.29
CA LEU A 132 4.06 -2.10 -15.85
C LEU A 132 3.61 -1.80 -17.29
N ALA A 133 3.20 -0.58 -17.61
CA ALA A 133 2.78 -0.21 -18.96
C ALA A 133 3.92 -0.31 -19.98
N VAL A 134 5.11 0.19 -19.64
CA VAL A 134 6.29 0.13 -20.52
C VAL A 134 6.72 -1.31 -20.74
N VAL A 135 6.80 -2.10 -19.67
CA VAL A 135 7.26 -3.50 -19.74
C VAL A 135 6.25 -4.41 -20.47
N SER A 136 4.96 -4.20 -20.25
CA SER A 136 3.92 -5.03 -20.87
C SER A 136 3.49 -4.56 -22.27
N ALA A 137 3.90 -3.35 -22.67
CA ALA A 137 3.38 -2.64 -23.84
C ALA A 137 1.84 -2.48 -23.85
N VAL A 138 1.20 -2.58 -22.68
CA VAL A 138 -0.25 -2.38 -22.49
C VAL A 138 -0.52 -0.91 -22.16
N SER A 139 -1.69 -0.40 -22.57
CA SER A 139 -2.11 0.97 -22.26
C SER A 139 -2.08 1.27 -20.76
N ARG A 140 -1.56 2.45 -20.37
CA ARG A 140 -1.51 2.91 -18.97
C ARG A 140 -2.86 2.88 -18.27
N VAL A 141 -3.94 3.21 -18.98
CA VAL A 141 -5.31 3.18 -18.43
C VAL A 141 -5.70 1.77 -17.97
N ARG A 142 -5.43 0.75 -18.79
CA ARG A 142 -5.71 -0.65 -18.43
C ARG A 142 -4.85 -1.13 -17.26
N VAL A 143 -3.59 -0.71 -17.19
CA VAL A 143 -2.71 -1.01 -16.06
C VAL A 143 -3.25 -0.36 -14.79
N LEU A 144 -3.58 0.93 -14.84
CA LEU A 144 -4.18 1.67 -13.74
C LEU A 144 -5.48 1.00 -13.25
N LEU A 145 -6.36 0.60 -14.18
CA LEU A 145 -7.58 -0.14 -13.84
C LEU A 145 -7.27 -1.46 -13.13
N GLY A 146 -6.22 -2.18 -13.55
CA GLY A 146 -5.76 -3.38 -12.85
C GLY A 146 -5.29 -3.07 -11.44
N VAL A 147 -4.46 -2.05 -11.27
CA VAL A 147 -4.00 -1.61 -9.94
C VAL A 147 -5.18 -1.22 -9.04
N MET A 148 -6.14 -0.47 -9.56
CA MET A 148 -7.33 -0.07 -8.80
C MET A 148 -8.26 -1.25 -8.49
N LEU A 149 -8.42 -2.20 -9.41
CA LEU A 149 -9.24 -3.40 -9.21
C LEU A 149 -8.63 -4.36 -8.16
N PHE A 150 -7.34 -4.24 -7.87
CA PHE A 150 -6.71 -4.97 -6.78
C PHE A 150 -7.08 -4.41 -5.40
N ALA A 151 -7.45 -3.13 -5.28
CA ALA A 151 -7.71 -2.51 -3.97
C ALA A 151 -8.79 -3.25 -3.13
N PRO A 152 -9.95 -3.67 -3.69
CA PRO A 152 -10.91 -4.49 -2.95
C PRO A 152 -10.35 -5.84 -2.48
N VAL A 153 -9.47 -6.46 -3.29
CA VAL A 153 -8.81 -7.72 -2.93
C VAL A 153 -7.83 -7.51 -1.78
N ALA A 154 -7.06 -6.42 -1.83
CA ALA A 154 -6.15 -6.03 -0.75
C ALA A 154 -6.90 -5.75 0.55
N MET A 155 -8.00 -4.97 0.49
CA MET A 155 -8.86 -4.68 1.64
C MET A 155 -9.43 -5.96 2.28
N LEU A 156 -9.95 -6.88 1.46
CA LEU A 156 -10.48 -8.15 1.94
C LEU A 156 -9.39 -9.00 2.59
N THR A 157 -8.21 -9.06 1.95
CA THR A 157 -7.06 -9.81 2.45
C THR A 157 -6.57 -9.23 3.79
N LEU A 158 -6.49 -7.91 3.90
CA LEU A 158 -6.15 -7.22 5.14
C LEU A 158 -7.16 -7.55 6.24
N ALA A 159 -8.46 -7.41 5.97
CA ALA A 159 -9.50 -7.70 6.96
C ALA A 159 -9.42 -9.16 7.47
N MET A 160 -9.27 -10.12 6.57
CA MET A 160 -9.16 -11.54 6.93
C MET A 160 -7.89 -11.84 7.73
N THR A 161 -6.74 -11.33 7.30
CA THR A 161 -5.46 -11.58 7.95
C THR A 161 -5.32 -10.85 9.27
N LEU A 162 -5.89 -9.65 9.38
CA LEU A 162 -5.96 -8.88 10.63
C LEU A 162 -6.82 -9.61 11.67
N GLN A 163 -7.99 -10.14 11.28
CA GLN A 163 -8.82 -10.95 12.16
C GLN A 163 -8.11 -12.22 12.65
N LEU A 164 -7.36 -12.87 11.76
CA LEU A 164 -6.53 -14.03 12.11
C LEU A 164 -5.42 -13.64 13.09
N ALA A 165 -4.68 -12.56 12.80
CA ALA A 165 -3.62 -12.05 13.68
C ALA A 165 -4.15 -11.67 15.07
N ALA A 166 -5.35 -11.07 15.12
CA ALA A 166 -6.03 -10.75 16.37
C ALA A 166 -6.40 -12.00 17.17
N SER A 167 -6.92 -13.04 16.50
CA SER A 167 -7.25 -14.33 17.14
C SER A 167 -6.02 -15.04 17.73
N MET A 168 -4.84 -14.81 17.15
CA MET A 168 -3.56 -15.33 17.63
C MET A 168 -2.89 -14.42 18.68
N GLY A 169 -3.49 -13.29 19.04
CA GLY A 169 -2.93 -12.32 19.98
C GLY A 169 -1.69 -11.56 19.46
N TRP A 170 -1.48 -11.55 18.15
CA TRP A 170 -0.35 -10.82 17.53
C TRP A 170 -0.63 -9.31 17.44
N VAL A 171 -1.89 -8.96 17.25
CA VAL A 171 -2.38 -7.59 17.04
C VAL A 171 -3.65 -7.39 17.88
N THR A 172 -3.85 -6.18 18.40
CA THR A 172 -5.13 -5.75 18.96
C THR A 172 -5.79 -4.78 18.01
N ILE A 173 -7.01 -5.09 17.57
CA ILE A 173 -7.79 -4.20 16.71
C ILE A 173 -8.43 -3.12 17.61
N PRO A 174 -8.11 -1.83 17.44
CA PRO A 174 -8.78 -0.76 18.16
C PRO A 174 -10.30 -0.81 17.91
N GLN A 175 -11.10 -0.59 18.94
CA GLN A 175 -12.57 -0.66 18.81
C GLN A 175 -13.12 0.39 17.83
N ASP A 176 -12.41 1.50 17.65
CA ASP A 176 -12.76 2.56 16.71
C ASP A 176 -12.63 2.11 15.24
N MET A 177 -11.79 1.11 14.94
CA MET A 177 -11.68 0.49 13.61
C MET A 177 -12.72 -0.63 13.39
N LEU A 178 -13.37 -1.11 14.46
CA LEU A 178 -14.43 -2.12 14.44
C LEU A 178 -15.83 -1.51 14.41
N ALA A 179 -15.94 -0.20 14.67
CA ALA A 179 -17.16 0.53 14.40
C ALA A 179 -17.44 0.46 12.89
N PRO A 180 -18.56 -0.13 12.45
CA PRO A 180 -18.87 -0.16 11.04
C PRO A 180 -18.89 1.27 10.49
N VAL A 181 -18.57 1.39 9.20
CA VAL A 181 -18.88 2.53 8.32
C VAL A 181 -20.41 2.77 8.31
N GLY A 182 -20.95 3.19 9.46
CA GLY A 182 -22.37 3.35 9.76
C GLY A 182 -22.73 4.78 10.11
N GLU A 183 -21.74 5.63 10.43
CA GLU A 183 -21.96 7.06 10.68
C GLU A 183 -21.66 7.96 9.46
N ALA A 184 -21.47 7.38 8.27
CA ALA A 184 -21.46 8.14 7.02
C ALA A 184 -22.86 8.32 6.40
N THR A 185 -23.94 7.89 7.07
CA THR A 185 -25.32 8.17 6.66
C THR A 185 -26.19 8.48 7.89
N ALA A 186 -25.86 9.55 8.61
CA ALA A 186 -26.84 10.24 9.44
C ALA A 186 -27.06 11.63 8.82
N PRO A 187 -28.24 11.94 8.27
CA PRO A 187 -28.54 13.33 7.92
C PRO A 187 -28.54 14.14 9.21
N ALA A 188 -27.70 15.18 9.23
CA ALA A 188 -27.70 16.18 10.28
C ALA A 188 -29.05 16.90 10.32
N VAL A 189 -29.92 16.47 11.24
CA VAL A 189 -31.00 17.31 11.75
C VAL A 189 -31.06 17.07 13.25
N ASP A 190 -30.26 17.83 13.98
CA ASP A 190 -30.71 18.49 15.21
C ASP A 190 -29.71 19.59 15.56
N ALA A 191 -30.13 20.83 15.34
CA ALA A 191 -29.52 22.01 15.95
C ALA A 191 -30.46 22.54 17.04
N PRO A 192 -29.94 22.98 18.19
CA PRO A 192 -30.66 23.05 19.45
C PRO A 192 -31.47 24.33 19.66
N ALA A 193 -32.40 24.23 20.61
CA ALA A 193 -33.30 25.24 21.14
C ALA A 193 -32.62 26.60 21.45
N ALA A 194 -33.22 27.69 20.94
CA ALA A 194 -32.99 29.03 21.44
C ALA A 194 -34.00 29.35 22.54
N SER A 195 -33.54 29.28 23.79
CA SER A 195 -34.16 29.92 24.94
C SER A 195 -34.16 31.44 24.77
N LYS A 196 -35.32 32.08 24.87
CA LYS A 196 -35.45 33.47 25.32
C LYS A 196 -36.40 33.51 26.50
N ALA A 197 -35.86 33.93 27.64
CA ALA A 197 -36.58 34.28 28.84
C ALA A 197 -37.57 35.43 28.59
N GLY A 198 -38.62 35.47 29.41
CA GLY A 198 -39.88 36.16 29.15
C GLY A 198 -39.93 37.67 29.39
N THR A 199 -41.12 38.21 29.13
CA THR A 199 -41.72 39.41 29.72
C THR A 199 -43.21 39.47 29.34
N ASP A 200 -44.06 39.46 30.37
CA ASP A 200 -45.34 40.17 30.55
C ASP A 200 -46.37 40.27 29.41
N LEU A 201 -47.50 39.57 29.56
CA LEU A 201 -48.85 40.11 29.83
C LEU A 201 -49.91 39.00 29.88
#